data_AF-A0A6C0C4K8-F1
#
_entry.id   AF-A0A6C0C4K8-F1
#
_cell.length_a   1.000
_cell.length_b   1.000
_cell.length_c   1.000
_cell.angle_alpha   90.00
_cell.angle_beta   90.00
_cell.angle_gamma   90.00
#
_symmetry.space_group_name_H-M   'P 1'
#
loop_
_entity.id
_entity.type
_entity.pdbx_description
1 polymer ?
#
loop_
_entity_poly.entity_id
_entity_poly.type
_entity_poly.pdbx_seq_one_letter_code
_entity_poly.pdbx_strand_id
1 'polypeptide(L)'
;MPRRKKTTDAKKYKKETIPKAIREQCWLQVFGEKYKEKCYINWCKNDITVFDFHVGHDKPESQGGTLDVSNLKPICARCNLSMSNNYTIKQWDALNNKQTKNCFCW
;
A
#
# COMPACT_ATOMS: atom_id res chain seq x y z
N MET A 1 -12.26 -52.73 -7.38
CA MET A 1 -12.74 -51.38 -6.96
C MET A 1 -11.81 -50.33 -7.53
N PRO A 2 -12.29 -49.33 -8.30
CA PRO A 2 -11.41 -48.31 -8.86
C PRO A 2 -10.87 -47.37 -7.76
N ARG A 3 -9.56 -47.15 -7.75
CA ARG A 3 -8.86 -46.25 -6.82
C ARG A 3 -9.37 -44.82 -7.01
N ARG A 4 -9.99 -44.24 -5.97
CA ARG A 4 -10.36 -42.80 -5.90
C ARG A 4 -9.11 -41.95 -6.16
N LYS A 5 -9.10 -41.17 -7.24
CA LYS A 5 -8.05 -40.18 -7.52
C LYS A 5 -8.09 -39.10 -6.43
N LYS A 6 -6.99 -38.93 -5.69
CA LYS A 6 -6.80 -37.83 -4.74
C LYS A 6 -6.76 -36.51 -5.52
N THR A 7 -7.74 -35.65 -5.29
CA THR A 7 -7.75 -34.26 -5.73
C THR A 7 -6.64 -33.51 -5.01
N THR A 8 -5.69 -32.93 -5.74
CA THR A 8 -4.63 -32.09 -5.19
C THR A 8 -5.22 -30.78 -4.69
N ASP A 9 -5.19 -30.54 -3.38
CA ASP A 9 -5.60 -29.28 -2.77
C ASP A 9 -4.80 -28.10 -3.34
N ALA A 10 -5.50 -27.11 -3.90
CA ALA A 10 -4.88 -25.87 -4.36
C ALA A 10 -4.27 -25.13 -3.16
N LYS A 11 -2.94 -24.88 -3.18
CA LYS A 11 -2.27 -24.11 -2.13
C LYS A 11 -2.91 -22.73 -2.00
N LYS A 12 -3.49 -22.45 -0.83
CA LYS A 12 -4.05 -21.14 -0.46
C LYS A 12 -2.94 -20.09 -0.51
N TYR A 13 -3.13 -19.01 -1.28
CA TYR A 13 -2.19 -17.90 -1.34
C TYR A 13 -2.02 -17.26 0.04
N LYS A 14 -0.77 -17.11 0.47
CA LYS A 14 -0.39 -16.42 1.71
C LYS A 14 0.39 -15.17 1.30
N LYS A 15 -0.07 -14.00 1.74
CA LYS A 15 0.69 -12.75 1.56
C LYS A 15 2.00 -12.85 2.31
N GLU A 16 3.09 -12.44 1.69
CA GLU A 16 4.37 -12.35 2.36
C GLU A 16 4.32 -11.28 3.45
N THR A 17 4.89 -11.59 4.62
CA THR A 17 4.97 -10.63 5.71
C THR A 17 6.14 -9.70 5.44
N ILE A 18 5.89 -8.39 5.36
CA ILE A 18 6.95 -7.40 5.22
C ILE A 18 7.80 -7.41 6.50
N PRO A 19 9.09 -7.75 6.42
CA PRO A 19 10.00 -7.73 7.57
C PRO A 19 10.09 -6.33 8.21
N LYS A 20 10.34 -6.30 9.52
CA LYS A 20 10.44 -5.04 10.27
C LYS A 20 11.54 -4.10 9.72
N ALA A 21 12.70 -4.65 9.36
CA ALA A 21 13.80 -3.89 8.76
C ALA A 21 13.38 -3.18 7.45
N ILE A 22 12.62 -3.86 6.59
CA ILE A 22 12.12 -3.26 5.34
C ILE A 22 11.14 -2.13 5.63
N ARG A 23 10.29 -2.29 6.66
CA ARG A 23 9.36 -1.24 7.09
C ARG A 23 10.10 0.01 7.59
N GLU A 24 11.15 -0.18 8.39
CA GLU A 24 12.00 0.92 8.89
C GLU A 24 12.75 1.61 7.74
N GLN A 25 13.32 0.84 6.81
CA GLN A 25 13.96 1.39 5.61
C GLN A 25 12.98 2.16 4.72
N CYS A 26 11.74 1.68 4.59
CA CYS A 26 10.69 2.37 3.84
C CYS A 26 10.39 3.75 4.41
N TRP A 27 10.32 3.87 5.75
CA TRP A 27 10.16 5.15 6.42
C TRP A 27 11.35 6.07 6.13
N LEU A 28 12.57 5.61 6.40
CA LEU A 28 13.80 6.40 6.23
C LEU A 28 14.00 6.85 4.78
N GLN A 29 13.68 6.01 3.80
CA GLN A 29 13.81 6.36 2.39
C GLN A 29 12.83 7.46 1.95
N VAL A 30 11.61 7.47 2.49
CA VAL A 30 10.55 8.38 2.03
C VAL A 30 10.53 9.68 2.83
N PHE A 31 10.71 9.61 4.15
CA PHE A 31 10.59 10.76 5.04
C PHE A 31 11.90 11.18 5.70
N GLY A 32 12.93 10.32 5.70
CA GLY A 32 14.17 10.54 6.43
C GLY A 32 14.03 10.31 7.94
N GLU A 33 14.92 10.93 8.71
CA GLU A 33 14.97 10.84 10.18
C GLU A 33 13.92 11.74 10.86
N LYS A 34 12.66 11.57 10.47
CA LYS A 34 11.51 12.26 11.05
C LYS A 34 10.74 11.33 11.96
N TYR A 35 10.27 11.86 13.08
CA TYR A 35 9.45 11.10 14.03
C TYR A 35 7.98 10.97 13.58
N LYS A 36 7.45 12.03 12.95
CA LYS A 36 6.06 12.18 12.54
C LYS A 36 6.01 12.92 11.20
N GLU A 37 5.14 12.45 10.31
CA GLU A 37 4.93 13.05 8.98
C GLU A 37 3.49 12.77 8.52
N LYS A 38 3.02 13.51 7.51
CA LYS A 38 1.72 13.20 6.87
C LYS A 38 1.76 11.88 6.13
N CYS A 39 0.59 11.24 6.02
CA CYS A 39 0.40 10.08 5.14
C CYS A 39 0.92 10.38 3.73
N TYR A 40 1.58 9.41 3.08
CA TYR A 40 2.12 9.59 1.73
C TYR A 40 1.05 9.88 0.66
N ILE A 41 -0.23 9.57 0.93
CA ILE A 41 -1.35 9.92 0.05
C ILE A 41 -1.60 11.42 0.15
N ASN A 42 -1.48 12.15 -0.96
CA ASN A 42 -1.47 13.61 -1.02
C ASN A 42 -2.75 14.25 -0.46
N TRP A 43 -3.90 13.64 -0.73
CA TRP A 43 -5.17 14.15 -0.23
C TRP A 43 -5.48 13.75 1.22
N CYS A 44 -4.72 12.83 1.79
CA CYS A 44 -4.94 12.36 3.15
C CYS A 44 -4.36 13.36 4.16
N LYS A 45 -5.18 13.78 5.12
CA LYS A 45 -4.77 14.71 6.19
C LYS A 45 -4.32 14.02 7.48
N ASN A 46 -4.27 12.68 7.49
CA ASN A 46 -3.85 11.95 8.68
C ASN A 46 -2.32 12.02 8.81
N ASP A 47 -1.87 12.22 10.03
CA ASP A 47 -0.47 12.06 10.38
C ASP A 47 -0.19 10.59 10.73
N ILE A 48 1.03 10.16 10.43
CA ILE A 48 1.59 8.87 10.79
C ILE A 48 2.91 9.09 11.54
N THR A 49 3.30 8.10 12.34
CA THR A 49 4.55 8.15 13.12
C THR A 49 5.39 6.92 12.83
N VAL A 50 6.67 6.95 13.18
CA VAL A 50 7.57 5.79 13.11
C VAL A 50 7.04 4.56 13.86
N PHE A 51 6.14 4.76 14.84
CA PHE A 51 5.53 3.69 15.63
C PHE A 51 4.19 3.22 15.08
N ASP A 52 3.47 4.11 14.39
CA ASP A 52 2.11 3.86 13.88
C ASP A 52 1.99 4.31 12.42
N PHE A 53 2.31 3.37 11.53
CA PHE A 53 2.10 3.48 10.10
C PHE A 53 1.96 2.10 9.46
N HIS A 54 1.31 2.07 8.31
CA HIS A 54 1.20 0.89 7.46
C HIS A 54 2.09 1.04 6.23
N VAL A 55 2.40 -0.08 5.59
CA VAL A 55 3.18 -0.08 4.35
C VAL A 55 2.28 -0.50 3.20
N GLY A 56 2.02 0.43 2.28
CA GLY A 56 1.33 0.19 1.03
C GLY A 56 2.31 -0.15 -0.08
N HIS A 57 1.89 -0.99 -1.02
CA HIS A 57 2.65 -1.22 -2.26
C HIS A 57 2.21 -0.20 -3.31
N ASP A 58 3.16 0.49 -3.95
CA ASP A 58 2.87 1.35 -5.09
C ASP A 58 2.35 0.51 -6.26
N LYS A 59 3.04 -0.59 -6.60
CA LYS A 59 2.56 -1.63 -7.50
C LYS A 59 2.17 -2.87 -6.70
N PRO A 60 0.91 -3.36 -6.79
CA PRO A 60 0.49 -4.54 -6.05
C PRO A 60 1.21 -5.81 -6.54
N GLU A 61 1.43 -6.77 -5.64
CA GLU A 61 2.06 -8.07 -5.94
C GLU A 61 1.35 -8.83 -7.07
N SER A 62 0.01 -8.70 -7.15
CA SER A 62 -0.81 -9.29 -8.23
C SER A 62 -0.49 -8.77 -9.63
N GLN A 63 0.21 -7.64 -9.74
CA GLN A 63 0.67 -7.06 -11.00
C GLN A 63 2.20 -7.17 -11.16
N GLY A 64 2.87 -7.95 -10.30
CA GLY A 64 4.32 -8.09 -10.29
C GLY A 64 5.04 -6.94 -9.58
N GLY A 65 4.46 -6.42 -8.50
CA GLY A 65 5.16 -5.55 -7.56
C GLY A 65 6.06 -6.36 -6.63
N THR A 66 7.27 -5.86 -6.37
CA THR A 66 8.25 -6.50 -5.47
C THR A 66 8.13 -5.96 -4.05
N LEU A 67 8.78 -6.65 -3.10
CA LEU A 67 8.97 -6.19 -1.72
C LEU A 67 10.11 -5.15 -1.58
N ASP A 68 10.63 -4.64 -2.70
CA ASP A 68 11.68 -3.65 -2.67
C ASP A 68 11.20 -2.37 -2.01
N VAL A 69 12.06 -1.75 -1.20
CA VAL A 69 11.75 -0.52 -0.45
C VAL A 69 11.30 0.62 -1.38
N SER A 70 11.77 0.63 -2.63
CA SER A 70 11.35 1.57 -3.68
C SER A 70 9.86 1.42 -4.07
N ASN A 71 9.31 0.21 -4.04
CA ASN A 71 7.91 -0.10 -4.33
C ASN A 71 7.00 0.08 -3.10
N LEU A 72 7.57 0.24 -1.91
CA LEU A 72 6.81 0.39 -0.67
C LEU A 72 6.69 1.87 -0.30
N LYS A 73 5.55 2.24 0.30
CA LYS A 73 5.33 3.60 0.82
C LYS A 73 4.62 3.57 2.19
N PRO A 74 5.04 4.43 3.13
CA PRO A 74 4.40 4.58 4.42
C PRO A 74 3.06 5.33 4.28
N ILE A 75 1.95 4.69 4.67
CA ILE A 75 0.59 5.24 4.60
C ILE A 75 -0.16 4.98 5.91
N CYS A 76 -1.24 5.73 6.16
CA CYS A 76 -2.08 5.47 7.33
C CYS A 76 -2.92 4.19 7.17
N ALA A 77 -3.31 3.59 8.29
CA ALA A 77 -4.14 2.37 8.30
C ALA A 77 -5.44 2.52 7.50
N ARG A 78 -6.10 3.69 7.57
CA ARG A 78 -7.35 3.96 6.84
C ARG A 78 -7.13 3.93 5.33
N CYS A 79 -6.09 4.59 4.83
CA CYS A 79 -5.76 4.53 3.39
C CYS A 79 -5.39 3.12 2.97
N ASN A 80 -4.57 2.41 3.75
CA ASN A 80 -4.14 1.06 3.42
C ASN A 80 -5.31 0.07 3.33
N LEU A 81 -6.23 0.11 4.30
CA LEU A 81 -7.39 -0.78 4.35
C LEU A 81 -8.40 -0.46 3.24
N SER A 82 -8.65 0.82 2.97
CA SER A 82 -9.58 1.24 1.90
C SER A 82 -9.02 1.01 0.50
N MET A 83 -7.71 1.20 0.31
CA MET A 83 -7.02 0.94 -0.96
C MET A 83 -7.01 -0.56 -1.29
N SER A 84 -6.71 -1.39 -0.28
CA SER A 84 -6.61 -2.86 -0.41
C SER A 84 -5.74 -3.27 -1.61
N ASN A 85 -6.14 -4.30 -2.36
CA ASN A 85 -5.53 -4.75 -3.60
C ASN A 85 -6.21 -4.20 -4.87
N ASN A 86 -7.15 -3.26 -4.72
CA ASN A 86 -7.94 -2.74 -5.82
C ASN A 86 -7.23 -1.63 -6.59
N TYR A 87 -6.32 -0.91 -5.92
CA TYR A 87 -5.68 0.29 -6.46
C TYR A 87 -4.17 0.28 -6.18
N THR A 88 -3.40 0.83 -7.11
CA THR A 88 -2.04 1.32 -6.85
C THR A 88 -2.10 2.61 -6.04
N ILE A 89 -1.00 2.98 -5.38
CA ILE A 89 -0.93 4.25 -4.64
C ILE A 89 -1.24 5.44 -5.57
N LYS A 90 -0.70 5.43 -6.79
CA LYS A 90 -0.97 6.47 -7.80
C LYS A 90 -2.45 6.55 -8.18
N GLN A 91 -3.11 5.42 -8.40
CA GLN A 91 -4.54 5.38 -8.69
C GLN A 91 -5.36 5.90 -7.51
N TRP A 92 -5.01 5.45 -6.30
CA TRP A 92 -5.67 5.86 -5.06
C TRP A 92 -5.55 7.37 -4.81
N ASP A 93 -4.39 7.92 -5.10
CA ASP A 93 -4.13 9.35 -4.96
C ASP A 93 -4.89 10.18 -6.00
N ALA A 94 -5.01 9.66 -7.23
CA ALA A 94 -5.75 10.32 -8.32
C ALA A 94 -7.27 10.36 -8.12
N LEU A 95 -7.86 9.47 -7.30
CA LEU A 95 -9.31 9.42 -7.08
C LEU A 95 -9.88 10.73 -6.52
N ASN A 96 -9.15 11.38 -5.62
CA ASN A 96 -9.60 12.63 -4.98
C ASN A 96 -9.11 13.90 -5.69
N ASN A 97 -8.21 13.76 -6.67
CA ASN A 97 -7.64 14.89 -7.42
C ASN A 97 -8.61 15.47 -8.48
N LYS A 98 -9.82 14.90 -8.61
CA LYS A 98 -10.86 15.36 -9.53
C LYS A 98 -11.73 16.51 -9.00
N GLN A 99 -11.55 16.99 -7.77
CA GLN A 99 -12.41 18.04 -7.19
C GLN A 99 -11.91 19.48 -7.32
N THR A 100 -10.77 19.74 -7.98
CA THR A 100 -10.35 21.11 -8.31
C THR A 100 -10.35 21.37 -9.81
N LYS A 101 -11.45 21.05 -10.48
CA LYS A 101 -11.82 21.83 -11.66
C LYS A 101 -12.86 22.84 -11.17
N ASN A 102 -12.37 23.95 -10.62
CA ASN A 102 -13.18 25.15 -10.53
C ASN A 102 -13.62 25.47 -11.96
N CYS A 103 -14.87 25.15 -12.29
CA CYS A 103 -15.54 25.76 -13.42
C CYS A 103 -15.71 27.24 -13.07
N PHE A 104 -14.68 28.04 -13.33
CA PHE A 104 -14.85 29.47 -13.53
C PHE A 104 -15.54 29.63 -14.89
N CYS A 105 -16.86 29.61 -14.87
CA CYS A 105 -17.64 30.26 -15.92
C CYS A 105 -17.79 31.71 -15.48
N TRP A 106 -17.07 32.61 -16.16
CA TRP A 106 -17.33 34.05 -16.20
C TRP A 106 -18.40 34.33 -17.24
#